data_AF-A0AAV2ELK3-F1
#
_entry.id   AF-A0AAV2ELK3-F1
#
_cell.length_a   1.000
_cell.length_b   1.000
_cell.length_c   1.000
_cell.angle_alpha   90.00
_cell.angle_beta   90.00
_cell.angle_gamma   90.00
#
_symmetry.space_group_name_H-M   'P 1'
#
loop_
_entity.id
_entity.type
_entity.pdbx_description
1 polymer ?
#
loop_
_entity_poly.entity_id
_entity_poly.type
_entity_poly.pdbx_seq_one_letter_code
_entity_poly.pdbx_strand_id
1 'polypeptide(L)'
;MGSAAEVAISNSPGVCIKNNDSIRSFLRSASNETHLPQELKDVASRLLSQDNLLYVSLRSIWTGFQPSSRPELMVLLSGSEFVFRSPKPREKGEELKARLRKLEELAERKAYQELVKDITPSKETTEPFSSYKDQLGFGLHVGLTMFTGYLVGFAAFRALFGHSPAMSAAGGILGLVGAMLVETLLFIIRTSDQPPKANRSKLKKP
;
A
#
# COMPACT_ATOMS: atom_id res chain seq x y z
N MET A 1 -20.19 29.28 19.09
CA MET A 1 -20.24 30.40 18.13
C MET A 1 -18.80 30.73 17.74
N GLY A 2 -18.22 29.88 16.88
CA GLY A 2 -16.84 30.01 16.38
C GLY A 2 -16.83 30.81 15.09
N SER A 3 -16.61 32.11 15.25
CA SER A 3 -15.76 32.95 14.40
C SER A 3 -15.95 32.91 12.88
N ALA A 4 -16.88 33.73 12.37
CA ALA A 4 -16.81 34.23 10.98
C ALA A 4 -15.47 34.98 10.69
N ALA A 5 -14.76 35.43 11.73
CA ALA A 5 -13.43 36.01 11.59
C ALA A 5 -12.33 34.95 11.32
N GLU A 6 -12.52 33.71 11.75
CA GLU A 6 -11.61 32.59 11.46
C GLU A 6 -11.78 32.11 10.01
N VAL A 7 -13.00 32.23 9.46
CA VAL A 7 -13.31 31.98 8.05
C VAL A 7 -12.71 33.06 7.12
N ALA A 8 -12.56 34.31 7.56
CA ALA A 8 -11.98 35.36 6.71
C ALA A 8 -10.48 35.16 6.41
N ILE A 9 -9.73 34.56 7.35
CA ILE A 9 -8.30 34.24 7.16
C ILE A 9 -8.15 32.95 6.31
N SER A 10 -9.20 32.15 6.15
CA SER A 10 -9.13 30.83 5.50
C SER A 10 -8.90 30.90 3.98
N ASN A 11 -9.12 32.04 3.34
CA ASN A 11 -9.11 32.16 1.87
C ASN A 11 -8.00 33.05 1.27
N SER A 12 -7.13 33.65 2.09
CA SER A 12 -6.02 34.46 1.59
C SER A 12 -4.78 33.60 1.33
N PRO A 13 -4.23 33.55 0.10
CA PRO A 13 -2.97 32.87 -0.16
C PRO A 13 -1.83 33.59 0.55
N GLY A 14 -1.12 32.91 1.45
CA GLY A 14 0.01 33.51 2.15
C GLY A 14 0.53 32.69 3.32
N VAL A 15 1.71 33.06 3.79
CA VAL A 15 2.34 32.48 4.98
C VAL A 15 1.58 32.96 6.23
N CYS A 16 1.03 32.01 6.98
CA CYS A 16 0.42 32.28 8.28
C CYS A 16 1.45 32.05 9.39
N ILE A 17 1.51 32.98 10.34
CA ILE A 17 2.42 32.95 11.49
C ILE A 17 1.58 33.03 12.76
N LYS A 18 1.93 32.24 13.77
CA LYS A 18 1.30 32.27 15.09
C LYS A 18 1.72 33.53 15.86
N ASN A 19 0.76 34.15 16.54
CA ASN A 19 0.96 35.40 17.26
C ASN A 19 1.71 35.17 18.59
N ASN A 20 3.02 35.41 18.58
CA ASN A 20 3.89 35.35 19.76
C ASN A 20 3.82 36.66 20.57
N ASP A 21 4.28 36.64 21.82
CA ASP A 21 4.30 37.80 22.73
C ASP A 21 5.10 38.98 22.17
N SER A 22 6.20 38.71 21.44
CA SER A 22 6.99 39.72 20.72
C SER A 22 6.17 40.44 19.64
N ILE A 23 5.34 39.69 18.93
CA ILE A 23 4.46 40.21 17.87
C ILE A 23 3.32 40.99 18.51
N ARG A 24 2.73 40.49 19.61
CA ARG A 24 1.66 41.20 20.35
C ARG A 24 2.15 42.51 20.96
N SER A 25 3.36 42.55 21.51
CA SER A 25 3.93 43.79 22.04
C SER A 25 4.19 44.80 20.92
N PHE A 26 4.76 44.35 19.80
CA PHE A 26 4.95 45.18 18.61
C PHE A 26 3.63 45.75 18.06
N LEU A 27 2.60 44.92 17.92
CA LEU A 27 1.29 45.36 17.42
C LEU A 27 0.60 46.36 18.37
N ARG A 28 0.80 46.24 19.68
CA ARG A 28 0.34 47.24 20.67
C ARG A 28 1.06 48.56 20.53
N SER A 29 2.37 48.54 20.28
CA SER A 29 3.12 49.76 20.00
C SER A 29 2.64 50.39 18.68
N ALA A 30 2.43 49.58 17.65
CA ALA A 30 1.94 50.00 16.34
C ALA A 30 0.56 50.64 16.37
N SER A 31 -0.36 50.18 17.24
CA SER A 31 -1.69 50.80 17.35
C SER A 31 -1.65 52.22 17.93
N ASN A 32 -0.63 52.55 18.72
CA ASN A 32 -0.49 53.84 19.40
C ASN A 32 0.52 54.78 18.73
N GLU A 33 1.22 54.31 17.69
CA GLU A 33 2.27 55.05 16.99
C GLU A 33 1.67 56.24 16.22
N THR A 34 2.22 57.45 16.33
CA THR A 34 1.64 58.65 15.70
C THR A 34 1.92 58.71 14.20
N HIS A 35 3.10 58.25 13.77
CA HIS A 35 3.58 58.34 12.39
C HIS A 35 3.02 57.28 11.44
N LEU A 36 2.32 56.27 11.96
CA LEU A 36 1.73 55.21 11.15
C LEU A 36 0.39 55.67 10.54
N PRO A 37 0.06 55.33 9.28
CA PRO A 37 -1.27 55.56 8.71
C PRO A 37 -2.38 54.93 9.56
N GLN A 38 -3.51 55.64 9.69
CA GLN A 38 -4.62 55.19 10.56
C GLN A 38 -5.15 53.80 10.17
N GLU A 39 -5.20 53.48 8.86
CA GLU A 39 -5.60 52.16 8.38
C GLU A 39 -4.73 51.03 8.93
N LEU A 40 -3.41 51.26 9.04
CA LEU A 40 -2.49 50.25 9.58
C LEU A 40 -2.60 50.13 11.11
N LYS A 41 -2.97 51.20 11.82
CA LYS A 41 -3.26 51.15 13.27
C LYS A 41 -4.52 50.34 13.55
N ASP A 42 -5.54 50.52 12.73
CA ASP A 42 -6.80 49.77 12.83
C ASP A 42 -6.59 48.28 12.47
N VAL A 43 -5.71 47.98 11.50
CA VAL A 43 -5.29 46.61 11.23
C VAL A 43 -4.49 46.04 12.41
N ALA A 44 -3.55 46.79 12.98
CA ALA A 44 -2.76 46.33 14.13
C ALA A 44 -3.64 46.00 15.35
N SER A 45 -4.63 46.85 15.66
CA SER A 45 -5.56 46.62 16.77
C SER A 45 -6.43 45.39 16.56
N ARG A 46 -6.87 45.14 15.32
CA ARG A 46 -7.57 43.90 14.96
C ARG A 46 -6.69 42.66 15.09
N LEU A 47 -5.44 42.73 14.60
CA LEU A 47 -4.49 41.61 14.64
C LEU A 47 -4.10 41.21 16.07
N LEU A 48 -4.14 42.13 17.04
CA LEU A 48 -3.89 41.82 18.45
C LEU A 48 -4.83 40.74 19.02
N SER A 49 -6.07 40.71 18.54
CA SER A 49 -7.10 39.75 18.98
C SER A 49 -6.97 38.37 18.33
N GLN A 50 -6.14 38.22 17.28
CA GLN A 50 -6.02 37.00 16.50
C GLN A 50 -4.81 36.17 16.94
N ASP A 51 -4.99 34.85 17.00
CA ASP A 51 -3.90 33.91 17.32
C ASP A 51 -3.05 33.55 16.10
N ASN A 52 -3.63 33.66 14.89
CA ASN A 52 -2.97 33.39 13.63
C ASN A 52 -3.01 34.63 12.75
N LEU A 53 -1.87 35.02 12.19
CA LEU A 53 -1.69 36.26 11.46
C LEU A 53 -1.13 35.97 10.06
N LEU A 54 -1.53 36.75 9.07
CA LEU A 54 -0.89 36.72 7.75
C LEU A 54 0.40 37.53 7.78
N TYR A 55 1.51 36.92 7.34
CA TYR A 55 2.82 37.59 7.29
C TYR A 55 2.78 38.89 6.48
N VAL A 56 1.95 38.96 5.44
CA VAL A 56 1.80 40.15 4.60
C VAL A 56 1.29 41.35 5.41
N SER A 57 0.30 41.15 6.28
CA SER A 57 -0.26 42.20 7.13
C SER A 57 0.72 42.65 8.22
N LEU A 58 1.50 41.72 8.78
CA LEU A 58 2.56 42.06 9.72
C LEU A 58 3.67 42.86 9.03
N ARG A 59 4.07 42.44 7.84
CA ARG A 59 5.10 43.10 7.03
C ARG A 59 4.70 44.51 6.64
N SER A 60 3.44 44.76 6.25
CA SER A 60 2.98 46.11 5.88
C SER A 60 3.08 47.09 7.05
N ILE A 61 2.66 46.65 8.25
CA ILE A 61 2.81 47.43 9.49
C ILE A 61 4.29 47.67 9.77
N TRP A 62 5.14 46.63 9.72
CA TRP A 62 6.58 46.74 9.96
C TRP A 62 7.29 47.68 8.97
N THR A 63 6.92 47.66 7.68
CA THR A 63 7.47 48.59 6.69
C THR A 63 7.01 50.03 6.90
N GLY A 64 5.86 50.23 7.53
CA GLY A 64 5.32 51.56 7.86
C GLY A 64 6.05 52.27 9.00
N PHE A 65 6.83 51.54 9.81
CA PHE A 65 7.67 52.14 10.85
C PHE A 65 8.91 52.83 10.27
N GLN A 66 9.35 53.91 10.93
CA GLN A 66 10.63 54.55 10.61
C GLN A 66 11.79 53.57 10.82
N PRO A 67 12.83 53.58 9.97
CA PRO A 67 13.96 52.66 10.08
C PRO A 67 14.67 52.69 11.44
N SER A 68 14.64 53.84 12.13
CA SER A 68 15.27 54.06 13.44
C SER A 68 14.50 53.46 14.62
N SER A 69 13.17 53.34 14.53
CA SER A 69 12.30 52.78 15.58
C SER A 69 11.81 51.36 15.27
N ARG A 70 12.27 50.80 14.15
CA ARG A 70 11.83 49.50 13.65
C ARG A 70 12.55 48.37 14.40
N PRO A 71 11.81 47.42 15.01
CA PRO A 71 12.43 46.25 15.61
C PRO A 71 13.02 45.34 14.54
N GLU A 72 14.11 44.64 14.88
CA GLU A 72 14.73 43.66 13.99
C GLU A 72 13.72 42.52 13.69
N LEU A 73 13.46 42.26 12.40
CA LEU A 73 12.44 41.30 11.99
C LEU A 73 12.74 39.87 12.49
N MET A 74 14.02 39.51 12.53
CA MET A 74 14.47 38.21 13.05
C MET A 74 14.13 38.04 14.53
N VAL A 75 14.33 39.09 15.34
CA VAL A 75 13.98 39.09 16.77
C VAL A 75 12.47 39.07 16.95
N LEU A 76 11.73 39.83 16.12
CA LEU A 76 10.28 39.88 16.16
C LEU A 76 9.63 38.51 15.87
N LEU A 77 10.14 37.81 14.86
CA LEU A 77 9.65 36.49 14.43
C LEU A 77 10.26 35.33 15.22
N SER A 78 11.23 35.61 16.11
CA SER A 78 11.85 34.58 16.94
C SER A 78 10.79 33.91 17.83
N GLY A 79 10.79 32.58 17.83
CA GLY A 79 9.80 31.77 18.57
C GLY A 79 8.40 31.75 17.95
N SER A 80 8.18 32.34 16.77
CA SER A 80 6.91 32.23 16.06
C SER A 80 6.81 30.93 15.24
N GLU A 81 5.67 30.25 15.32
CA GLU A 81 5.41 29.02 14.55
C GLU A 81 4.74 29.35 13.20
N PHE A 82 5.20 28.71 12.13
CA PHE A 82 4.53 28.77 10.84
C PHE A 82 3.34 27.82 10.80
N VAL A 83 2.16 28.36 10.53
CA VAL A 83 0.94 27.57 10.38
C VAL A 83 0.80 27.17 8.92
N PHE A 84 1.32 25.98 8.59
CA PHE A 84 1.14 25.38 7.27
C PHE A 84 -0.25 24.78 7.17
N ARG A 85 -1.01 25.22 6.16
CA ARG A 85 -2.28 24.59 5.83
C ARG A 85 -2.02 23.45 4.86
N SER A 86 -2.45 22.24 5.22
CA SER A 86 -2.46 21.15 4.26
C SER A 86 -3.34 21.56 3.07
N PRO A 87 -2.86 21.43 1.83
CA PRO A 87 -3.68 21.71 0.66
C PRO A 87 -4.97 20.88 0.73
N LYS A 88 -6.07 21.41 0.16
CA LYS A 88 -7.37 20.73 0.14
C LYS A 88 -7.16 19.27 -0.31
N PRO A 89 -7.58 18.26 0.47
CA PRO A 89 -7.44 16.88 0.08
C PRO A 89 -8.00 16.66 -1.32
N ARG A 90 -7.20 16.03 -2.19
CA ARG A 90 -7.57 15.78 -3.58
C ARG A 90 -8.88 15.00 -3.61
N GLU A 91 -9.86 15.52 -4.35
CA GLU A 91 -11.11 14.82 -4.56
C GLU A 91 -10.82 13.52 -5.32
N LYS A 92 -11.17 12.37 -4.71
CA LYS A 92 -10.96 11.06 -5.33
C LYS A 92 -11.90 10.94 -6.52
N GLY A 93 -11.36 10.61 -7.70
CA GLY A 93 -12.17 10.38 -8.89
C GLY A 93 -13.16 9.23 -8.71
N GLU A 94 -14.29 9.29 -9.43
CA GLU A 94 -15.36 8.29 -9.35
C GLU A 94 -14.87 6.86 -9.64
N GLU A 95 -13.95 6.71 -10.59
CA GLU A 95 -13.33 5.41 -10.88
C GLU A 95 -12.56 4.84 -9.68
N LEU A 96 -11.81 5.69 -8.96
CA LEU A 96 -11.05 5.26 -7.79
C LEU A 96 -11.99 4.86 -6.63
N LYS A 97 -13.09 5.58 -6.44
CA LYS A 97 -14.12 5.21 -5.45
C LYS A 97 -14.75 3.86 -5.77
N ALA A 98 -15.10 3.63 -7.04
CA ALA A 98 -15.65 2.35 -7.47
C ALA A 98 -14.68 1.18 -7.25
N ARG A 99 -13.38 1.39 -7.56
CA ARG A 99 -12.34 0.38 -7.29
C ARG A 99 -12.17 0.10 -5.79
N LEU A 100 -12.16 1.14 -4.96
CA LEU A 100 -12.06 0.97 -3.50
C LEU A 100 -13.26 0.20 -2.94
N ARG A 101 -14.48 0.52 -3.39
CA ARG A 101 -15.70 -0.20 -3.00
C ARG A 101 -15.65 -1.68 -3.41
N LYS A 102 -15.13 -1.97 -4.60
CA LYS A 102 -14.95 -3.35 -5.07
C LYS A 102 -13.94 -4.12 -4.20
N LEU A 103 -12.84 -3.48 -3.81
CA LEU A 103 -11.84 -4.10 -2.92
C LEU A 103 -12.40 -4.35 -1.52
N GLU A 104 -13.19 -3.43 -1.01
CA GLU A 104 -13.90 -3.57 0.27
C GLU A 104 -14.88 -4.74 0.24
N GLU A 105 -15.72 -4.84 -0.78
CA GLU A 105 -16.66 -5.97 -0.95
C GLU A 105 -15.93 -7.32 -1.03
N LEU A 106 -14.78 -7.37 -1.71
CA LEU A 106 -13.96 -8.60 -1.76
C LEU A 106 -13.37 -8.96 -0.40
N ALA A 107 -12.95 -7.96 0.39
CA ALA A 107 -12.44 -8.17 1.74
C ALA A 107 -13.54 -8.69 2.67
N GLU A 108 -14.75 -8.11 2.60
CA GLU A 108 -15.92 -8.55 3.37
C GLU A 108 -16.31 -9.99 3.02
N ARG A 109 -16.38 -10.33 1.72
CA ARG A 109 -16.66 -11.69 1.28
C ARG A 109 -15.64 -12.69 1.80
N LYS A 110 -14.36 -12.31 1.80
CA LYS A 110 -13.28 -13.16 2.33
C LYS A 110 -13.42 -13.36 3.84
N ALA A 111 -13.73 -12.31 4.59
CA ALA A 111 -13.97 -12.41 6.03
C ALA A 111 -15.19 -13.29 6.34
N TYR A 112 -16.28 -13.15 5.58
CA TYR A 112 -17.45 -14.03 5.69
C TYR A 112 -17.09 -15.49 5.41
N GLN A 113 -16.30 -15.76 4.37
CA GLN A 113 -15.82 -17.11 4.07
C GLN A 113 -14.99 -17.70 5.21
N GLU A 114 -14.18 -16.89 5.88
CA GLU A 114 -13.39 -17.33 7.03
C GLU A 114 -14.28 -17.70 8.23
N LEU A 115 -15.35 -16.94 8.49
CA LEU A 115 -16.32 -17.24 9.54
C LEU A 115 -17.10 -18.53 9.29
N VAL A 116 -17.40 -18.82 8.02
CA VAL A 116 -18.22 -19.98 7.64
C VAL A 116 -17.39 -21.24 7.38
N LYS A 117 -16.06 -21.10 7.33
CA LYS A 117 -15.09 -22.17 7.03
C LYS A 117 -15.27 -23.42 7.88
N ASP A 118 -15.60 -23.28 9.16
CA ASP A 118 -15.72 -24.40 10.11
C ASP A 118 -17.11 -25.07 10.09
N ILE A 119 -18.09 -24.42 9.46
CA ILE A 119 -19.50 -24.87 9.43
C ILE A 119 -19.82 -25.52 8.09
N THR A 120 -19.34 -24.94 6.99
CA THR A 120 -19.50 -25.56 5.67
C THR A 120 -18.43 -26.61 5.46
N PRO A 121 -18.78 -27.82 4.96
CA PRO A 121 -17.76 -28.78 4.54
C PRO A 121 -16.87 -28.09 3.51
N SER A 122 -15.57 -28.03 3.81
CA SER A 122 -14.57 -27.43 2.93
C SER A 122 -14.79 -27.98 1.52
N LYS A 123 -15.17 -27.09 0.57
CA LYS A 123 -14.95 -27.35 -0.84
C LYS A 123 -13.44 -27.27 -1.06
N GLU A 124 -12.70 -28.25 -0.53
CA GLU A 124 -11.47 -28.69 -1.16
C GLU A 124 -11.91 -29.01 -2.57
N THR A 125 -11.55 -28.14 -3.50
CA THR A 125 -11.67 -28.37 -4.93
C THR A 125 -10.86 -29.62 -5.24
N THR A 126 -11.49 -30.77 -5.07
CA THR A 126 -11.13 -32.07 -5.65
C THR A 126 -11.35 -32.00 -7.16
N GLU A 127 -10.65 -31.06 -7.80
CA GLU A 127 -10.42 -31.09 -9.22
C GLU A 127 -8.94 -31.40 -9.41
N PRO A 128 -8.59 -32.60 -9.91
CA PRO A 128 -7.20 -33.08 -10.00
C PRO A 128 -6.25 -32.20 -10.83
N PHE A 129 -6.68 -31.06 -11.37
CA PHE A 129 -5.92 -30.27 -12.35
C PHE A 129 -6.17 -28.75 -12.34
N SER A 130 -6.72 -28.13 -11.28
CA SER A 130 -7.13 -26.70 -11.36
C SER A 130 -6.17 -25.69 -10.71
N SER A 131 -5.11 -26.13 -10.02
CA SER A 131 -4.08 -25.20 -9.51
C SER A 131 -2.98 -25.02 -10.55
N TYR A 132 -2.79 -23.80 -11.06
CA TYR A 132 -1.70 -23.44 -11.99
C TYR A 132 -0.32 -23.89 -11.47
N LYS A 133 -0.14 -23.95 -10.14
CA LYS A 133 1.06 -24.48 -9.49
C LYS A 133 1.22 -25.99 -9.65
N ASP A 134 0.12 -26.74 -9.66
CA ASP A 134 0.14 -28.19 -9.85
C ASP A 134 0.35 -28.55 -11.33
N GLN A 135 -0.15 -27.73 -12.27
CA GLN A 135 0.13 -27.90 -13.70
C GLN A 135 1.61 -27.65 -14.04
N LEU A 136 2.22 -26.61 -13.45
CA LEU A 136 3.66 -26.37 -13.59
C LEU A 136 4.51 -27.44 -12.89
N GLY A 137 4.09 -27.86 -11.69
CA GLY A 137 4.77 -28.91 -10.94
C GLY A 137 4.72 -30.26 -11.67
N PHE A 138 3.58 -30.60 -12.27
CA PHE A 138 3.42 -31.83 -13.06
C PHE A 138 4.29 -31.82 -14.32
N GLY A 139 4.28 -30.73 -15.10
CA GLY A 139 5.14 -30.61 -16.28
C GLY A 139 6.64 -30.68 -15.94
N LEU A 140 7.05 -30.04 -14.83
CA LEU A 140 8.43 -30.10 -14.34
C LEU A 140 8.81 -31.52 -13.87
N HIS A 141 7.91 -32.21 -13.17
CA HIS A 141 8.12 -33.58 -12.72
C HIS A 141 8.32 -34.54 -13.89
N VAL A 142 7.42 -34.48 -14.89
CA VAL A 142 7.50 -35.28 -16.12
C VAL A 142 8.79 -34.96 -16.89
N GLY A 143 9.16 -33.68 -17.01
CA GLY A 143 10.42 -33.31 -17.66
C GLY A 143 11.65 -33.88 -16.96
N LEU A 144 11.67 -33.88 -15.64
CA LEU A 144 12.78 -34.40 -14.83
C LEU A 144 12.88 -35.93 -14.92
N THR A 145 11.74 -36.64 -14.91
CA THR A 145 11.72 -38.10 -14.99
C THR A 145 12.10 -38.57 -16.39
N MET A 146 11.69 -37.87 -17.44
CA MET A 146 12.14 -38.10 -18.82
C MET A 146 13.66 -37.89 -18.96
N PHE A 147 14.19 -36.76 -18.46
CA PHE A 147 15.62 -36.48 -18.53
C PHE A 147 16.45 -37.57 -17.80
N THR A 148 16.01 -37.94 -16.60
CA THR A 148 16.67 -38.99 -15.81
C THR A 148 16.59 -40.34 -16.51
N GLY A 149 15.44 -40.69 -17.09
CA GLY A 149 15.26 -41.92 -17.87
C GLY A 149 16.16 -42.01 -19.09
N TYR A 150 16.33 -40.89 -19.81
CA TYR A 150 17.25 -40.80 -20.94
C TYR A 150 18.71 -41.03 -20.50
N LEU A 151 19.16 -40.36 -19.45
CA LEU A 151 20.53 -40.50 -18.92
C LEU A 151 20.81 -41.93 -18.44
N VAL A 152 19.87 -42.53 -17.72
CA VAL A 152 19.98 -43.92 -17.24
C VAL A 152 20.02 -44.90 -18.40
N GLY A 153 19.11 -44.75 -19.38
CA GLY A 153 19.10 -45.60 -20.58
C GLY A 153 20.37 -45.45 -21.43
N PHE A 154 20.85 -44.21 -21.59
CA PHE A 154 22.08 -43.90 -22.30
C PHE A 154 23.31 -44.51 -21.61
N ALA A 155 23.41 -44.37 -20.28
CA ALA A 155 24.50 -44.93 -19.50
C ALA A 155 24.46 -46.47 -19.49
N ALA A 156 23.28 -47.08 -19.35
CA ALA A 156 23.10 -48.52 -19.37
C ALA A 156 23.54 -49.14 -20.70
N PHE A 157 23.12 -48.57 -21.84
CA PHE A 157 23.52 -49.07 -23.15
C PHE A 157 24.99 -48.76 -23.48
N ARG A 158 25.52 -47.64 -23.01
CA ARG A 158 26.95 -47.33 -23.11
C ARG A 158 27.80 -48.35 -22.35
N ALA A 159 27.33 -48.80 -21.19
CA ALA A 159 27.99 -49.84 -20.41
C ALA A 159 27.89 -51.22 -21.07
N LEU A 160 26.75 -51.53 -21.71
CA LEU A 160 26.47 -52.86 -22.26
C LEU A 160 27.02 -53.10 -23.68
N PHE A 161 27.02 -52.07 -24.55
CA PHE A 161 27.42 -52.17 -25.96
C PHE A 161 28.68 -51.34 -26.30
N GLY A 162 29.40 -50.87 -25.29
CA GLY A 162 30.61 -50.07 -25.44
C GLY A 162 30.37 -48.66 -26.01
N HIS A 163 31.44 -47.97 -26.39
CA HIS A 163 31.46 -46.55 -26.74
C HIS A 163 30.78 -46.18 -28.08
N SER A 164 29.93 -47.04 -28.64
CA SER A 164 29.22 -46.74 -29.89
C SER A 164 28.15 -45.65 -29.64
N PRO A 165 28.26 -44.46 -30.27
CA PRO A 165 27.35 -43.34 -30.02
C PRO A 165 25.90 -43.66 -30.42
N ALA A 166 25.73 -44.43 -31.50
CA ALA A 166 24.41 -44.81 -32.02
C ALA A 166 23.64 -45.73 -31.06
N MET A 167 24.30 -46.74 -30.48
CA MET A 167 23.64 -47.68 -29.56
C MET A 167 23.34 -47.04 -28.21
N SER A 168 24.23 -46.16 -27.74
CA SER A 168 24.00 -45.39 -26.50
C SER A 168 22.81 -44.44 -26.67
N ALA A 169 22.67 -43.78 -27.82
CA ALA A 169 21.52 -42.94 -28.14
C ALA A 169 20.21 -43.75 -28.22
N ALA A 170 20.25 -44.94 -28.85
CA ALA A 170 19.11 -45.85 -28.88
C ALA A 170 18.68 -46.30 -27.47
N GLY A 171 19.65 -46.56 -26.57
CA GLY A 171 19.39 -46.84 -25.16
C GLY A 171 18.75 -45.69 -24.40
N GLY A 172 19.16 -44.46 -24.68
CA GLY A 172 18.51 -43.26 -24.12
C GLY A 172 17.06 -43.12 -24.57
N ILE A 173 16.76 -43.41 -25.84
CA ILE A 173 15.38 -43.41 -26.36
C ILE A 173 14.55 -44.53 -25.70
N LEU A 174 15.11 -45.73 -25.55
CA LEU A 174 14.45 -46.82 -24.85
C LEU A 174 14.20 -46.49 -23.36
N GLY A 175 15.16 -45.81 -22.72
CA GLY A 175 15.05 -45.29 -21.36
C GLY A 175 13.96 -44.23 -21.21
N LEU A 176 13.76 -43.37 -22.22
CA LEU A 176 12.64 -42.43 -22.26
C LEU A 176 11.30 -43.14 -22.30
N VAL A 177 11.14 -44.14 -23.17
CA VAL A 177 9.89 -44.92 -23.27
C VAL A 177 9.61 -45.65 -21.95
N GLY A 178 10.64 -46.25 -21.33
CA GLY A 178 10.52 -46.89 -20.02
C GLY A 178 10.11 -45.92 -18.92
N ALA A 179 10.73 -44.74 -18.85
CA ALA A 179 10.39 -43.71 -17.88
C ALA A 179 8.95 -43.21 -18.06
N MET A 180 8.48 -43.05 -19.30
CA MET A 180 7.08 -42.68 -19.58
C MET A 180 6.08 -43.72 -19.06
N LEU A 181 6.38 -45.02 -19.19
CA LEU A 181 5.52 -46.08 -18.66
C LEU A 181 5.48 -46.08 -17.13
N VAL A 182 6.63 -45.91 -16.47
CA VAL A 182 6.72 -45.83 -15.01
C VAL A 182 5.97 -44.61 -14.48
N GLU A 183 6.18 -43.44 -15.10
CA GLU A 183 5.47 -42.19 -14.77
C GLU A 183 3.95 -42.37 -14.87
N THR A 184 3.48 -42.98 -15.95
CA THR A 184 2.06 -43.25 -16.18
C THR A 184 1.49 -44.18 -15.10
N LEU A 185 2.23 -45.23 -14.72
CA LEU A 185 1.81 -46.16 -13.67
C LEU A 185 1.78 -45.49 -12.29
N LEU A 186 2.79 -44.71 -11.95
CA LEU A 186 2.86 -43.95 -10.70
C LEU A 186 1.75 -42.91 -10.62
N PHE A 187 1.42 -42.26 -11.74
CA PHE A 187 0.30 -41.34 -11.84
C PHE A 187 -1.04 -42.04 -11.57
N ILE A 188 -1.27 -43.22 -12.15
CA ILE A 188 -2.48 -44.02 -11.91
C ILE A 188 -2.58 -44.45 -10.43
N ILE A 189 -1.49 -44.92 -9.82
CA ILE A 189 -1.51 -45.34 -8.40
C ILE A 189 -1.77 -44.13 -7.49
N ARG A 190 -1.08 -43.02 -7.72
CA ARG A 190 -1.23 -41.79 -6.93
C ARG A 190 -2.64 -41.21 -7.02
N THR A 191 -3.28 -41.32 -8.18
CA THR A 191 -4.65 -40.86 -8.35
C THR A 191 -5.67 -41.86 -7.79
N SER A 192 -5.34 -43.15 -7.74
CA SER A 192 -6.21 -44.21 -7.23
C SER A 192 -6.27 -44.28 -5.69
N ASP A 193 -5.25 -43.83 -4.97
CA ASP A 193 -5.15 -43.96 -3.51
C ASP A 193 -5.84 -42.82 -2.73
N GLN A 194 -6.84 -42.15 -3.34
CA GLN A 194 -7.72 -41.26 -2.59
C GLN A 194 -8.84 -42.08 -1.94
N PRO A 195 -8.78 -42.39 -0.62
CA PRO A 195 -9.85 -43.14 0.02
C PRO A 195 -11.15 -42.32 0.02
N PRO A 196 -12.32 -42.94 -0.18
CA PRO A 196 -13.59 -42.27 0.07
C PRO A 196 -13.64 -41.90 1.56
N LYS A 197 -13.57 -40.60 1.87
CA LYS A 197 -13.63 -40.10 3.25
C LYS A 197 -14.90 -40.65 3.92
N ALA A 198 -14.74 -41.57 4.88
CA ALA A 198 -15.82 -42.15 5.64
C ALA A 198 -16.52 -41.05 6.46
N ASN A 199 -17.77 -40.75 6.10
CA ASN A 199 -18.64 -39.87 6.87
C ASN A 199 -18.95 -40.51 8.23
N ARG A 200 -18.12 -40.22 9.25
CA ARG A 200 -18.49 -40.40 10.66
C ARG A 200 -19.41 -39.25 11.08
N SER A 201 -20.68 -39.31 10.68
CA SER A 201 -21.72 -38.56 11.37
C SER A 201 -21.89 -39.19 12.76
N LYS A 202 -21.42 -38.48 13.80
CA LYS A 202 -21.70 -38.84 15.18
C LYS A 202 -23.21 -38.76 15.40
N LEU A 203 -23.81 -39.93 15.57
CA LEU A 203 -25.14 -40.14 16.12
C LEU A 203 -25.17 -39.54 17.54
N LYS A 204 -25.88 -38.44 17.74
CA LYS A 204 -26.28 -37.97 19.08
C LYS A 204 -27.79 -38.14 19.17
N LYS A 205 -28.22 -39.22 19.83
CA LYS A 205 -29.61 -39.42 20.24
C LYS A 205 -29.92 -38.53 21.46
N PRO A 206 -31.21 -38.17 21.67
CA PRO A 206 -31.65 -37.24 22.71
C PRO A 206 -31.43 -37.78 24.12
#